data_AF-A0A0T5ZFF1-F1
#
_entry.id   AF-A0A0T5ZFF1-F1
#
_cell.length_a   1.000
_cell.length_b   1.000
_cell.length_c   1.000
_cell.angle_alpha   90.00
_cell.angle_beta   90.00
_cell.angle_gamma   90.00
#
_symmetry.space_group_name_H-M   'P 1'
#
loop_
_entity.id
_entity.type
_entity.pdbx_description
1 polymer ?
#
loop_
_entity_poly.entity_id
_entity_poly.type
_entity_poly.pdbx_seq_one_letter_code
_entity_poly.pdbx_strand_id
1 'polypeptide(L)' 'MTKCPECDANISIPGDALEGEIITCPDCGASFELAKGADGFDLKPAQTVGEDWGQ' A
#
# COMPACT_ATOMS: atom_id res chain seq x y z
N MET A 1 0.41 2.67 12.36
CA MET A 1 0.22 1.25 12.00
C MET A 1 -1.16 1.12 11.40
N THR A 2 -1.27 0.56 10.21
CA THR A 2 -2.55 0.34 9.53
C THR A 2 -2.82 -1.15 9.37
N LYS A 3 -4.05 -1.55 9.05
CA LYS A 3 -4.39 -2.96 8.80
C LYS A 3 -4.32 -3.25 7.31
N CYS A 4 -3.77 -4.40 6.97
CA CYS A 4 -3.85 -4.94 5.63
C CYS A 4 -5.32 -5.24 5.28
N PRO A 5 -5.88 -4.68 4.20
CA PRO A 5 -7.25 -4.97 3.80
C PRO A 5 -7.45 -6.40 3.27
N GLU A 6 -6.37 -7.11 2.93
CA GLU A 6 -6.43 -8.46 2.34
C GLU A 6 -6.36 -9.58 3.39
N CYS A 7 -5.62 -9.37 4.49
CA CYS A 7 -5.35 -10.42 5.48
C CYS A 7 -5.45 -9.96 6.95
N ASP A 8 -5.91 -8.72 7.19
CA ASP A 8 -6.02 -8.09 8.52
C ASP A 8 -4.71 -7.95 9.33
N ALA A 9 -3.57 -8.34 8.76
CA ALA A 9 -2.26 -8.20 9.41
C ALA A 9 -1.88 -6.73 9.62
N ASN A 10 -1.08 -6.47 10.66
CA ASN A 10 -0.57 -5.12 10.92
C ASN A 10 0.53 -4.74 9.92
N ILE A 11 0.36 -3.61 9.26
CA ILE A 11 1.36 -3.00 8.38
C ILE A 11 1.93 -1.76 9.08
N SER A 12 3.27 -1.73 9.17
CA SER A 12 4.00 -0.58 9.69
C SER A 12 4.38 0.34 8.53
N ILE A 13 3.89 1.58 8.57
CA ILE A 13 4.23 2.60 7.59
C ILE A 13 5.44 3.37 8.13
N PRO A 14 6.55 3.50 7.37
CA PRO A 14 7.71 4.25 7.83
C PRO A 14 7.36 5.73 8.04
N GLY A 15 7.99 6.38 9.02
CA GLY A 15 7.71 7.79 9.33
C GLY A 15 8.12 8.78 8.23
N ASP A 16 9.02 8.37 7.35
CA ASP A 16 9.48 9.14 6.18
C ASP A 16 8.70 8.79 4.90
N ALA A 17 7.66 7.95 5.00
CA ALA A 17 6.88 7.54 3.85
C ALA A 17 6.18 8.72 3.17
N LEU A 18 6.08 8.65 1.84
CA LEU A 18 5.46 9.68 1.01
C LEU A 18 4.18 9.16 0.35
N GLU A 19 3.29 10.10 -0.02
CA GLU A 19 2.13 9.77 -0.86
C GLU A 19 2.60 9.18 -2.19
N GLY A 20 1.95 8.11 -2.63
CA GLY A 20 2.32 7.35 -3.84
C GLY A 20 3.41 6.30 -3.61
N GLU A 21 3.98 6.20 -2.40
CA GLU A 21 4.92 5.13 -2.09
C GLU A 21 4.20 3.77 -2.04
N ILE A 22 4.84 2.74 -2.58
CA ILE A 22 4.32 1.37 -2.55
C ILE A 22 4.92 0.63 -1.35
N ILE A 23 4.05 0.09 -0.51
CA ILE A 23 4.43 -0.78 0.61
C ILE A 23 3.85 -2.17 0.40
N THR A 24 4.57 -3.20 0.86
CA THR A 24 4.13 -4.59 0.75
C THR A 24 3.78 -5.13 2.13
N CYS A 25 2.64 -5.80 2.23
CA CYS A 25 2.26 -6.51 3.44
C CYS A 25 3.24 -7.66 3.69
N PRO A 26 3.92 -7.72 4.85
CA PRO A 26 4.90 -8.77 5.15
C PRO A 26 4.26 -10.16 5.35
N ASP A 27 2.94 -10.21 5.57
CA ASP A 27 2.21 -11.45 5.87
C ASP A 27 1.65 -12.14 4.61
N CYS A 28 0.96 -11.39 3.75
CA CYS A 28 0.31 -11.94 2.55
C CYS A 28 1.02 -11.59 1.23
N GLY A 29 1.98 -10.66 1.26
CA GLY A 29 2.69 -10.22 0.06
C GLY A 29 1.91 -9.25 -0.85
N ALA A 30 0.70 -8.83 -0.46
CA ALA A 30 -0.06 -7.83 -1.21
C ALA A 30 0.64 -6.46 -1.17
N SER A 31 0.62 -5.74 -2.29
CA SER A 31 1.21 -4.41 -2.43
C SER A 31 0.15 -3.33 -2.41
N PHE A 32 0.43 -2.23 -1.71
CA PHE A 32 -0.47 -1.11 -1.55
C PHE A 32 0.25 0.21 -1.81
N GLU A 33 -0.39 1.12 -2.50
CA GLU A 33 0.04 2.52 -2.65
C GLU A 33 -0.49 3.34 -1.47
N LEU A 34 0.37 4.17 -0.88
CA LEU A 34 0.00 5.11 0.16
C LEU A 34 -0.78 6.29 -0.42
N ALA A 35 -2.04 6.45 0.01
CA ALA A 35 -2.85 7.61 -0.32
C ALA A 35 -3.02 8.50 0.91
N LYS A 36 -2.99 9.83 0.77
CA LYS A 36 -3.21 10.73 1.90
C LYS A 36 -4.65 10.65 2.40
N GLY A 37 -4.77 10.29 3.68
CA GLY A 37 -6.03 10.18 4.42
C GLY A 37 -6.20 11.31 5.44
N ALA A 38 -7.29 11.25 6.20
CA ALA A 38 -7.58 12.25 7.24
C ALA A 38 -6.64 12.16 8.46
N ASP A 39 -6.14 10.95 8.78
CA ASP A 39 -5.31 10.67 9.97
C ASP A 39 -3.95 10.04 9.60
N GLY A 40 -3.43 10.35 8.41
CA GLY A 40 -2.17 9.82 7.90
C GLY A 40 -2.31 9.27 6.49
N PHE A 41 -1.92 8.01 6.29
CA PHE A 41 -2.03 7.33 5.00
C PHE A 41 -3.08 6.21 5.02
N ASP A 42 -3.91 6.19 3.99
CA ASP A 42 -4.76 5.09 3.59
C ASP A 42 -4.01 4.14 2.64
N LEU A 43 -4.45 2.88 2.61
CA LEU A 43 -3.91 1.88 1.69
C LEU A 43 -4.83 1.70 0.50
N LYS A 44 -4.32 1.97 -0.70
CA LYS A 44 -4.97 1.59 -1.96
C LYS A 44 -4.25 0.37 -2.53
N PRO A 45 -4.95 -0.62 -3.11
CA PRO A 45 -4.27 -1.72 -3.80
C PRO A 45 -3.33 -1.12 -4.85
N ALA A 46 -2.04 -1.43 -4.74
CA ALA A 46 -1.07 -0.97 -5.72
C ALA A 46 -1.47 -1.58 -7.06
N GLN A 47 -1.47 -0.76 -8.11
CA GLN A 47 -1.70 -1.30 -9.44
C GLN A 47 -0.52 -2.25 -9.72
N THR A 48 -0.79 -3.56 -9.79
CA THR A 48 0.10 -4.45 -10.52
C THR A 48 0.19 -3.83 -11.90
N VAL A 49 1.40 -3.49 -12.36
CA VAL A 49 1.66 -3.10 -13.75
C VAL A 49 0.75 -3.96 -14.61
N GLY A 50 -0.31 -3.34 -15.14
CA GLY A 50 -1.24 -4.03 -16.01
C GLY A 50 -0.42 -4.58 -17.16
N GLU A 51 -0.81 -5.70 -17.71
CA GLU A 51 -0.23 -6.26 -18.93
C GLU A 51 -0.52 -5.38 -20.17
N ASP A 52 -0.31 -4.06 -20.06
CA ASP A 52 -0.58 -3.04 -21.05
C ASP A 52 0.31 -1.78 -20.81
N TRP A 53 1.52 -1.96 -20.26
CA TRP A 53 2.57 -0.95 -20.45
C TRP A 53 3.18 -1.15 -21.84
N GLY A 54 2.40 -0.86 -22.87
CA GLY A 54 2.86 -0.97 -24.25
C GLY A 54 1.73 -1.13 -25.27
N GLN A 55 1.25 -0.01 -25.79
CA GLN A 55 1.00 0.15 -27.23
C GLN A 55 1.55 1.48 -27.72
#